data_AF-A0A369I4J3-F1
#
_entry.id   AF-A0A369I4J3-F1
#
_cell.length_a   1.000
_cell.length_b   1.000
_cell.length_c   1.000
_cell.angle_alpha   90.00
_cell.angle_beta   90.00
_cell.angle_gamma   90.00
#
_symmetry.space_group_name_H-M   'P 1'
#
loop_
_entity.id
_entity.type
_entity.pdbx_description
1 polymer ?
#
loop_
_entity_poly.entity_id
_entity_poly.type
_entity_poly.pdbx_seq_one_letter_code
_entity_poly.pdbx_strand_id
1 'polypeptide(L)'
;MKKIIVDSNIILSALRTKDSETRRKLIAATGVLFCSPNFLIAELFKHRTRIFKNAIATEIEILEFLNQILEKIHFVNEEIISIENYFEAYYLCRDIDPKDTSFIALTIELDATF
;
A
#
# COMPACT_ATOMS: atom_id res chain seq x y z
N MET A 1 9.19 -1.22 17.19
CA MET A 1 8.91 -0.30 16.06
C MET A 1 7.54 -0.68 15.53
N LYS A 2 6.61 0.27 15.36
CA LYS A 2 5.23 -0.06 14.94
C LYS A 2 5.22 -0.42 13.46
N LYS A 3 4.62 -1.55 13.07
CA LYS A 3 4.46 -1.94 11.66
C LYS A 3 3.08 -1.53 11.18
N ILE A 4 3.00 -0.84 10.04
CA ILE A 4 1.75 -0.41 9.43
C ILE A 4 1.72 -0.90 7.99
N ILE A 5 0.65 -1.60 7.60
CA ILE A 5 0.45 -2.03 6.23
C ILE A 5 -0.10 -0.86 5.42
N VAL A 6 0.45 -0.68 4.22
CA VAL A 6 0.04 0.36 3.28
C VAL A 6 -0.65 -0.29 2.10
N ASP A 7 -1.93 0.02 1.90
CA ASP A 7 -2.73 -0.48 0.79
C ASP A 7 -2.67 0.43 -0.45
N SER A 8 -3.29 -0.02 -1.54
CA SER A 8 -3.42 0.76 -2.76
C SER A 8 -4.11 2.11 -2.52
N ASN A 9 -5.13 2.18 -1.67
CA ASN A 9 -5.92 3.40 -1.46
C ASN A 9 -5.14 4.50 -0.74
N ILE A 10 -4.26 4.14 0.20
CA ILE A 10 -3.34 5.06 0.87
C ILE A 10 -2.40 5.69 -0.17
N ILE A 11 -1.84 4.90 -1.09
CA ILE A 11 -0.99 5.42 -2.17
C ILE A 11 -1.79 6.35 -3.09
N LEU A 12 -2.97 5.94 -3.54
CA LEU A 12 -3.83 6.77 -4.39
C LEU A 12 -4.15 8.12 -3.72
N SER A 13 -4.44 8.11 -2.42
CA SER A 13 -4.68 9.32 -1.63
C SER A 13 -3.43 10.19 -1.49
N ALA A 14 -2.25 9.57 -1.36
CA ALA A 14 -0.96 10.23 -1.27
C ALA A 14 -0.55 10.90 -2.61
N LEU A 15 -0.99 10.36 -3.76
CA LEU A 15 -0.66 10.88 -5.10
C LEU A 15 -1.63 11.96 -5.62
N ARG A 16 -2.82 12.10 -5.01
CA ARG A 16 -3.92 12.92 -5.55
C ARG A 16 -3.57 14.40 -5.78
N THR A 17 -2.85 15.03 -4.86
CA THR A 17 -2.54 16.48 -4.88
C THR A 17 -1.12 16.77 -4.40
N LYS A 18 -0.59 17.94 -4.78
CA LYS A 18 0.70 18.45 -4.30
C LYS A 18 0.76 18.61 -2.78
N ASP A 19 -0.35 18.94 -2.12
CA ASP A 19 -0.37 19.15 -0.66
C ASP A 19 -0.95 17.97 0.12
N SER A 20 -0.92 16.75 -0.45
CA SER A 20 -1.50 15.56 0.19
C SER A 20 -0.97 15.37 1.61
N GLU A 21 -1.88 15.50 2.58
CA GLU A 21 -1.63 15.24 4.00
C GLU A 21 -1.16 13.80 4.23
N THR A 22 -1.74 12.83 3.49
CA THR A 22 -1.34 11.42 3.56
C THR A 22 0.12 11.26 3.18
N ARG A 23 0.56 11.89 2.08
CA ARG A 23 1.97 11.82 1.64
C ARG A 23 2.91 12.45 2.66
N ARG A 24 2.57 13.64 3.18
CA ARG A 24 3.36 14.30 4.22
C ARG A 24 3.51 13.45 5.47
N LYS A 25 2.43 12.81 5.93
CA LYS A 25 2.46 11.90 7.08
C LYS A 25 3.32 10.67 6.84
N LEU A 26 3.22 10.04 5.66
CA LEU A 26 4.07 8.90 5.29
C LEU A 26 5.56 9.27 5.30
N ILE A 27 5.91 10.41 4.70
CA ILE A 27 7.32 10.84 4.58
C ILE A 27 7.90 11.26 5.94
N ALA A 28 7.12 11.97 6.75
CA ALA A 28 7.57 12.53 8.02
C ALA A 28 7.49 11.56 9.22
N ALA A 29 6.83 10.41 9.06
CA ALA A 29 6.68 9.45 10.14
C ALA A 29 8.03 8.87 10.57
N THR A 30 8.24 8.80 11.88
CA THR A 30 9.42 8.20 12.52
C THR A 30 8.98 7.11 13.50
N GLY A 31 9.81 6.10 13.71
CA GLY A 31 9.48 4.96 14.59
C GLY A 31 8.41 4.00 14.04
N VAL A 32 8.01 4.19 12.78
CA VAL A 32 7.06 3.36 12.04
C VAL A 32 7.77 2.65 10.90
N LEU A 33 7.49 1.36 10.72
CA LEU A 33 7.84 0.60 9.53
C LEU A 33 6.59 0.47 8.66
N PHE A 34 6.56 1.15 7.53
CA PHE A 34 5.52 0.92 6.53
C PHE A 34 5.86 -0.33 5.73
N CYS A 35 4.92 -1.26 5.62
CA CYS A 35 5.10 -2.48 4.85
C CYS A 35 3.98 -2.62 3.81
N SER A 36 4.25 -3.36 2.74
CA SER A 36 3.21 -3.75 1.78
C SER A 36 3.60 -5.05 1.07
N PRO A 37 2.62 -5.88 0.67
CA PRO A 37 2.88 -6.95 -0.29
C PRO A 37 3.36 -6.38 -1.63
N ASN A 38 4.21 -7.11 -2.36
CA ASN A 38 4.64 -6.76 -3.73
C ASN A 38 3.46 -6.52 -4.68
N PHE A 39 2.32 -7.14 -4.40
CA PHE A 39 1.04 -7.04 -5.05
C PHE A 39 0.57 -5.59 -5.20
N LEU A 40 0.92 -4.73 -4.24
CA LEU A 40 0.67 -3.29 -4.34
C LEU A 40 1.24 -2.70 -5.62
N ILE A 41 2.44 -3.12 -6.04
CA ILE A 41 3.08 -2.64 -7.27
C ILE A 41 2.22 -3.03 -8.47
N ALA A 42 1.75 -4.29 -8.53
CA ALA A 42 0.87 -4.77 -9.59
C ALA A 42 -0.46 -4.01 -9.64
N GLU A 43 -1.07 -3.74 -8.48
CA GLU A 43 -2.27 -2.92 -8.34
C GLU A 43 -2.05 -1.48 -8.85
N LEU A 44 -0.94 -0.84 -8.47
CA LEU A 44 -0.61 0.52 -8.92
C LEU A 44 -0.48 0.59 -10.45
N PHE A 45 0.18 -0.39 -11.08
CA PHE A 45 0.29 -0.46 -12.54
C PHE A 45 -1.05 -0.72 -13.24
N LYS A 46 -1.95 -1.49 -12.61
CA LYS A 46 -3.30 -1.75 -13.11
C LYS A 46 -4.18 -0.50 -13.02
N HIS A 47 -4.06 0.27 -11.94
CA HIS A 47 -4.85 1.48 -11.70
C HIS A 47 -4.17 2.75 -12.19
N ARG A 48 -3.03 2.68 -12.91
CA ARG A 48 -2.28 3.85 -13.40
C ARG A 48 -3.15 4.88 -14.12
N THR A 49 -4.07 4.43 -14.97
CA THR A 49 -4.98 5.33 -15.70
C THR A 49 -5.92 6.07 -14.74
N ARG A 50 -6.35 5.44 -13.66
CA ARG A 50 -7.17 6.07 -12.60
C ARG A 50 -6.34 7.08 -11.78
N ILE A 51 -5.06 6.80 -11.55
CA ILE A 51 -4.13 7.72 -10.89
C ILE A 51 -4.03 9.01 -11.71
N PHE A 52 -3.68 8.91 -12.99
CA PHE A 52 -3.50 10.09 -13.84
C PHE A 52 -4.80 10.86 -14.13
N LYS A 53 -5.95 10.16 -14.24
CA LYS A 53 -7.24 10.83 -14.50
C LYS A 53 -7.77 11.64 -13.31
N ASN A 54 -7.49 11.21 -12.08
CA ASN A 54 -8.04 11.83 -10.88
C ASN A 54 -7.04 12.73 -10.13
N ALA A 55 -5.79 12.75 -10.58
CA ALA A 55 -4.77 13.61 -10.00
C ALA A 55 -4.92 15.03 -10.53
N ILE A 56 -4.76 15.99 -9.62
CA ILE A 56 -4.65 17.42 -9.98
C ILE A 56 -3.19 17.75 -10.38
N ALA A 57 -2.24 16.90 -9.96
CA ALA A 57 -0.83 17.02 -10.26
C ALA A 57 -0.50 16.60 -11.71
N THR A 58 0.63 17.08 -12.22
CA THR A 58 1.14 16.65 -13.54
C THR A 58 1.71 15.23 -13.49
N GLU A 59 1.87 14.60 -14.64
CA GLU A 59 2.44 13.24 -14.72
C GLU A 59 3.83 13.14 -14.09
N ILE A 60 4.71 14.12 -14.34
CA ILE A 60 6.05 14.16 -13.76
C ILE A 60 5.98 14.24 -12.22
N GLU A 61 5.11 15.10 -11.68
CA GLU A 61 4.94 15.26 -10.24
C GLU A 61 4.40 13.99 -9.59
N ILE A 62 3.47 13.28 -10.25
CA ILE A 62 2.95 12.01 -9.77
C ILE A 62 4.06 10.97 -9.69
N LEU A 63 4.94 10.90 -10.70
CA LEU A 63 6.07 9.98 -10.68
C LEU A 63 7.08 10.32 -9.58
N GLU A 64 7.36 11.60 -9.35
CA GLU A 64 8.19 12.06 -8.23
C GLU A 64 7.59 11.69 -6.87
N PHE A 65 6.29 11.92 -6.69
CA PHE A 65 5.58 11.56 -5.46
C PHE A 65 5.58 10.04 -5.26
N LEU A 66 5.35 9.28 -6.32
CA LEU A 66 5.36 7.82 -6.28
C LEU A 66 6.74 7.32 -5.85
N ASN A 67 7.82 7.83 -6.45
CA ASN A 67 9.18 7.43 -6.06
C ASN A 67 9.45 7.69 -4.57
N GLN A 68 9.11 8.90 -4.08
CA GLN A 68 9.27 9.25 -2.66
C GLN A 68 8.47 8.34 -1.72
N ILE A 69 7.27 7.92 -2.11
CA ILE A 69 6.43 7.04 -1.30
C ILE A 69 6.98 5.61 -1.31
N LEU A 70 7.36 5.09 -2.49
CA LEU A 70 7.87 3.72 -2.61
C LEU A 70 9.17 3.53 -1.81
N GLU A 71 10.04 4.54 -1.75
CA GLU A 71 11.26 4.52 -0.92
C GLU A 71 10.97 4.42 0.59
N LYS A 72 9.75 4.75 1.04
CA LYS A 72 9.34 4.66 2.45
C LYS A 72 8.68 3.32 2.82
N ILE A 73 8.39 2.47 1.84
CA ILE A 73 7.65 1.23 2.05
C ILE A 73 8.60 0.04 1.96
N HIS A 74 8.57 -0.80 2.98
CA HIS A 74 9.22 -2.10 2.96
C HIS A 74 8.33 -3.12 2.24
N PHE A 75 8.74 -3.50 1.05
CA PHE A 75 8.02 -4.49 0.26
C PHE A 75 8.35 -5.91 0.68
N VAL A 76 7.31 -6.72 0.85
CA VAL A 76 7.42 -8.12 1.25
C VAL A 76 6.83 -9.00 0.16
N ASN A 77 7.56 -10.06 -0.21
CA ASN A 77 7.07 -11.07 -1.14
C ASN A 77 5.97 -11.90 -0.47
N GLU A 78 4.82 -12.06 -1.11
CA GLU A 78 3.69 -12.85 -0.61
C GLU A 78 4.03 -14.32 -0.47
N GLU A 79 5.00 -14.81 -1.26
CA GLU A 79 5.46 -16.21 -1.19
C GLU A 79 6.09 -16.57 0.16
N ILE A 80 6.48 -15.59 0.98
CA ILE A 80 7.00 -15.84 2.33
C ILE A 80 5.92 -15.82 3.41
N ILE A 81 4.68 -15.44 3.06
CA ILE A 81 3.54 -15.49 3.97
C ILE A 81 3.12 -16.96 4.14
N SER A 82 2.87 -17.37 5.38
CA SER A 82 2.41 -18.74 5.64
C SER A 82 1.07 -19.03 4.97
N ILE A 83 0.88 -20.27 4.53
CA ILE A 83 -0.34 -20.73 3.87
C ILE A 83 -1.54 -20.54 4.82
N GLU A 84 -1.35 -20.83 6.10
CA GLU A 84 -2.34 -20.69 7.16
C GLU A 84 -2.85 -19.25 7.25
N ASN A 85 -1.94 -18.26 7.38
CA ASN A 85 -2.30 -16.85 7.48
C ASN A 85 -2.93 -16.34 6.17
N TYR A 86 -2.48 -16.83 5.01
CA TYR A 86 -3.06 -16.46 3.74
C TYR A 86 -4.51 -16.96 3.60
N PHE A 87 -4.78 -18.21 4.00
CA PHE A 87 -6.14 -18.75 3.99
C PHE A 87 -7.04 -18.02 4.98
N GLU A 88 -6.55 -17.70 6.18
CA GLU A 88 -7.29 -16.90 7.15
C GLU A 88 -7.68 -15.55 6.56
N ALA A 89 -6.71 -14.82 6.00
CA ALA A 89 -6.96 -13.55 5.32
C ALA A 89 -7.96 -13.67 4.17
N TYR A 90 -7.87 -14.74 3.37
CA TYR A 90 -8.83 -15.01 2.31
C TYR A 90 -10.25 -15.15 2.87
N TYR A 91 -10.45 -15.94 3.93
CA TYR A 91 -11.77 -16.11 4.54
C TYR A 91 -12.33 -14.82 5.13
N LEU A 92 -11.49 -13.94 5.68
CA LEU A 92 -11.90 -12.63 6.16
C LEU A 92 -12.34 -11.69 5.03
N CYS A 93 -11.71 -11.79 3.86
CA CYS A 93 -11.90 -10.85 2.75
C CYS A 93 -12.90 -11.32 1.69
N ARG A 94 -13.13 -12.63 1.54
CA ARG A 94 -13.81 -13.23 0.37
C ARG A 94 -15.21 -12.65 0.09
N ASP A 95 -15.92 -12.24 1.13
CA ASP A 95 -17.30 -11.75 1.05
C ASP A 95 -17.38 -10.21 1.05
N ILE A 96 -16.22 -9.51 1.11
CA ILE A 96 -16.10 -8.05 1.22
C ILE A 96 -15.28 -7.49 0.04
N ASP A 97 -13.95 -7.66 0.07
CA ASP A 97 -13.06 -7.36 -1.05
C ASP A 97 -11.93 -8.40 -1.11
N PRO A 98 -12.05 -9.42 -1.99
CA PRO A 98 -11.02 -10.45 -2.15
C PRO A 98 -9.64 -9.92 -2.56
N LYS A 99 -9.52 -8.66 -3.02
CA LYS A 99 -8.22 -8.07 -3.36
C LYS A 99 -7.43 -7.66 -2.12
N ASP A 100 -8.11 -7.43 -0.99
CA ASP A 100 -7.47 -7.05 0.27
C ASP A 100 -6.78 -8.25 0.93
N THR A 101 -7.01 -9.48 0.45
CA THR A 101 -6.41 -10.70 0.98
C THR A 101 -4.90 -10.60 1.15
N SER A 102 -4.15 -10.11 0.16
CA SER A 102 -2.69 -10.02 0.27
C SER A 102 -2.24 -9.02 1.35
N PHE A 103 -2.99 -7.95 1.57
CA PHE A 103 -2.68 -6.94 2.59
C PHE A 103 -3.02 -7.46 3.99
N ILE A 104 -4.19 -8.09 4.17
CA ILE A 104 -4.59 -8.69 5.43
C ILE A 104 -3.68 -9.87 5.80
N ALA A 105 -3.31 -10.72 4.83
CA ALA A 105 -2.39 -11.83 5.06
C ALA A 105 -1.05 -11.35 5.59
N LEU A 106 -0.49 -10.30 4.98
CA LEU A 106 0.76 -9.70 5.46
C LEU A 106 0.59 -9.03 6.84
N THR A 107 -0.58 -8.47 7.11
CA THR A 107 -0.90 -7.87 8.42
C THR A 107 -0.82 -8.91 9.53
N ILE A 108 -1.44 -10.07 9.31
CA ILE A 108 -1.44 -11.20 10.24
C ILE A 108 -0.01 -11.74 10.40
N GLU A 109 0.68 -12.00 9.28
CA GLU A 109 2.04 -12.57 9.27
C GLU A 109 3.06 -11.72 10.05
N LEU A 110 2.94 -10.40 9.95
CA LEU A 110 3.89 -9.48 10.59
C LEU A 110 3.46 -9.01 11.98
N ASP A 111 2.28 -9.39 12.46
CA ASP A 111 1.64 -8.77 13.65
C ASP A 111 1.63 -7.24 13.52
N ALA A 112 1.07 -6.76 12.40
CA ALA A 112 1.06 -5.35 12.02
C ALA A 112 -0.34 -4.72 12.19
N THR A 113 -0.42 -3.39 11.99
CA THR A 113 -1.69 -2.65 11.92
C THR A 113 -2.07 -2.42 10.46
N PHE A 114 -3.30 -2.76 10.08
CA PHE A 114 -3.93 -2.38 8.81
C PHE A 114 -4.89 -1.21 9.03
#